data_AF-A0A916YE87-F1
#
_entry.id   AF-A0A916YE87-F1
#
_cell.length_a   1.000
_cell.length_b   1.000
_cell.length_c   1.000
_cell.angle_alpha   90.00
_cell.angle_beta   90.00
_cell.angle_gamma   90.00
#
_symmetry.space_group_name_H-M   'P 1'
#
loop_
_entity.id
_entity.type
_entity.pdbx_description
1 polymer ?
#
loop_
_entity_poly.entity_id
_entity_poly.type
_entity_poly.pdbx_seq_one_letter_code
_entity_poly.pdbx_strand_id
1 'polypeptide(L)' 'MILWTDDAPVGYARLVALGAKPVQTPEPWLDHLLIAWVEDPDGHLVQVVQTLNRPVVEPEHDQTSKRNFTASPRLADL' A
#
# COMPACT_ATOMS: atom_id res chain seq x y z
N MET A 1 15.63 8.18 -12.93
CA MET A 1 15.49 8.17 -11.45
C MET A 1 14.15 7.53 -11.08
N ILE A 2 14.04 6.90 -9.90
CA ILE A 2 12.77 6.34 -9.41
C ILE A 2 12.39 7.05 -8.11
N LEU A 3 11.18 7.60 -8.07
CA LEU A 3 10.57 8.27 -6.92
C LEU A 3 9.42 7.41 -6.41
N TRP A 4 9.62 6.82 -5.23
CA TRP A 4 8.55 6.12 -4.51
C TRP A 4 7.70 7.10 -3.73
N THR A 5 6.39 6.93 -3.78
CA THR A 5 5.43 7.79 -3.10
C THR A 5 4.18 7.01 -2.72
N ASP A 6 3.52 7.43 -1.65
CA ASP A 6 2.22 6.89 -1.25
C ASP A 6 1.08 7.40 -2.14
N ASP A 7 1.31 8.43 -2.99
CA ASP A 7 0.30 9.04 -3.87
C ASP A 7 0.94 9.50 -5.20
N ALA A 8 0.97 8.59 -6.19
CA ALA A 8 1.58 8.86 -7.49
C ALA A 8 0.85 9.95 -8.30
N PRO A 9 -0.50 10.04 -8.30
CA PRO A 9 -1.21 11.13 -8.99
C PRO A 9 -0.84 12.52 -8.47
N VAL A 10 -0.76 12.69 -7.15
CA VAL A 10 -0.37 13.98 -6.55
C VAL A 10 1.11 14.28 -6.85
N GLY A 11 1.99 13.29 -6.71
CA GLY A 11 3.42 13.43 -7.04
C GLY A 11 3.64 13.82 -8.50
N TYR A 12 2.97 13.15 -9.43
CA TYR A 12 3.00 13.44 -10.86
C TYR A 12 2.51 14.86 -11.17
N ALA A 13 1.34 15.25 -10.67
CA ALA A 13 0.77 16.58 -10.92
C ALA A 13 1.69 17.69 -10.41
N ARG A 14 2.33 17.47 -9.26
CA ARG A 14 3.30 18.40 -8.69
C ARG A 14 4.55 18.53 -9.55
N LEU A 15 5.10 17.43 -10.06
CA LEU A 15 6.27 17.46 -10.94
C LEU A 15 5.95 18.23 -12.24
N VAL A 16 4.78 17.98 -12.83
CA VAL A 16 4.33 18.72 -14.02
C VAL A 16 4.18 20.22 -13.71
N ALA A 17 3.59 20.58 -12.57
CA ALA A 17 3.48 21.98 -12.15
C ALA A 17 4.84 22.66 -11.90
N LEU A 18 5.88 21.90 -11.56
CA LEU A 18 7.26 22.37 -11.39
C LEU A 18 8.04 22.48 -12.70
N GLY A 19 7.44 22.12 -13.84
CA GLY A 19 8.05 22.22 -15.16
C GLY A 19 8.56 20.90 -15.74
N ALA A 20 8.31 19.77 -15.07
CA ALA A 20 8.57 18.47 -15.67
C ALA A 20 7.59 18.23 -16.84
N LYS A 21 8.11 17.71 -17.95
CA LYS A 21 7.29 17.38 -19.11
C LYS A 21 6.57 16.05 -18.87
N PRO A 22 5.24 15.99 -19.02
CA PRO A 22 4.51 14.75 -18.88
C PRO A 22 4.88 13.77 -20.01
N VAL A 23 5.27 12.55 -19.64
CA VAL A 23 5.56 11.47 -20.60
C VAL A 23 4.45 10.43 -20.59
N GLN A 24 4.05 9.98 -19.40
CA GLN A 24 2.95 9.05 -19.22
C GLN A 24 2.23 9.36 -17.90
N THR A 25 0.90 9.44 -17.95
CA THR A 25 0.06 9.64 -16.77
C THR A 25 0.08 8.43 -15.84
N PRO A 26 -0.26 8.58 -14.55
CA PRO A 26 -0.34 7.44 -13.63
C PRO A 26 -1.26 6.35 -14.16
N GLU A 27 -0.73 5.15 -14.36
CA GLU A 27 -1.47 3.97 -14.83
C GLU A 27 -1.18 2.73 -13.98
N PRO A 28 -2.18 1.83 -13.78
CA PRO A 28 -1.98 0.62 -13.01
C PRO A 28 -1.03 -0.36 -13.71
N TRP A 29 -0.15 -0.99 -12.94
CA TRP A 29 0.78 -2.00 -13.43
C TRP A 29 0.86 -3.19 -12.46
N LEU A 30 0.85 -4.41 -13.00
CA LEU A 30 0.97 -5.69 -12.27
C LEU A 30 -0.08 -5.86 -11.16
N ASP A 31 -1.19 -5.14 -11.22
CA ASP A 31 -2.30 -5.14 -10.25
C ASP A 31 -1.93 -4.69 -8.81
N HIS A 32 -0.72 -4.18 -8.59
CA HIS A 32 -0.27 -3.74 -7.27
C HIS A 32 0.61 -2.48 -7.31
N LEU A 33 0.84 -1.90 -8.48
CA LEU A 33 1.59 -0.66 -8.65
C LEU A 33 0.78 0.35 -9.44
N LEU A 34 1.01 1.62 -9.18
CA LEU A 34 0.61 2.72 -10.03
C LEU A 34 1.87 3.48 -10.44
N ILE A 35 2.09 3.61 -11.74
CA ILE A 35 3.34 4.16 -12.28
C ILE A 35 3.02 5.33 -13.20
N ALA A 36 3.77 6.42 -13.05
CA ALA A 36 3.75 7.56 -13.96
C ALA A 36 5.16 7.93 -14.40
N TRP A 37 5.28 8.64 -15.52
CA TRP A 37 6.57 9.08 -16.06
C TRP A 37 6.53 10.56 -16.41
N VAL A 38 7.58 11.26 -15.99
CA VAL A 38 7.85 12.64 -16.38
C VAL A 38 9.31 12.78 -16.79
N GLU A 39 9.61 13.77 -17.61
CA GLU A 39 10.95 14.19 -17.97
C GLU A 39 11.24 15.50 -17.22
N ASP A 40 12.32 15.56 -16.44
CA ASP A 40 12.72 16.79 -15.76
C ASP A 40 13.22 17.85 -16.79
N PRO A 41 13.38 19.12 -16.40
CA PRO A 41 13.83 20.16 -17.32
C PRO A 41 15.19 19.92 -17.98
N ASP A 42 16.04 19.08 -17.39
CA ASP A 42 17.34 18.68 -17.93
C ASP A 42 17.21 17.50 -18.91
N GLY A 43 16.01 16.95 -19.09
CA GLY A 43 15.73 15.85 -20.01
C GLY A 43 15.87 14.46 -19.38
N HIS A 44 16.03 14.34 -18.06
CA HIS A 44 16.10 13.00 -17.46
C HIS A 44 14.73 12.46 -17.11
N LEU A 45 14.56 11.15 -17.36
CA LEU A 45 13.33 10.45 -17.08
C LEU A 45 13.21 10.13 -15.58
N VAL A 46 12.10 10.55 -14.99
CA VAL A 46 11.70 10.30 -13.61
C VAL A 46 10.47 9.40 -13.60
N GLN A 47 10.62 8.24 -12.97
CA GLN A 47 9.54 7.29 -12.73
C GLN A 47 8.92 7.59 -11.36
N VAL A 48 7.62 7.84 -11.30
CA VAL A 48 6.86 7.99 -10.05
C VAL A 48 6.12 6.70 -9.79
N VAL A 49 6.39 6.05 -8.66
CA VAL A 49 5.86 4.73 -8.33
C VAL A 49 5.12 4.78 -7.00
N GLN A 50 3.89 4.27 -7.00
CA GLN A 50 3.10 4.03 -5.79
C GLN A 50 2.79 2.54 -5.69
N THR A 51 2.91 2.00 -4.48
CA THR A 51 2.41 0.66 -4.18
C THR A 51 0.92 0.76 -3.91
N LEU A 52 0.11 0.06 -4.70
CA LEU A 52 -1.30 -0.14 -4.42
C LEU A 52 -1.37 -1.23 -3.36
N ASN A 53 -1.47 -0.82 -2.09
CA ASN A 53 -1.68 -1.77 -1.02
C ASN A 53 -3.02 -2.46 -1.25
N ARG A 54 -2.98 -3.71 -1.74
CA ARG A 54 -4.18 -4.53 -1.79
C ARG A 54 -4.64 -4.70 -0.35
N PRO A 55 -5.90 -4.42 -0.01
CA PRO A 55 -6.41 -4.76 1.31
C PRO A 55 -6.11 -6.25 1.53
N VAL A 56 -5.40 -6.57 2.61
CA VAL A 56 -5.30 -7.94 3.08
C VAL A 56 -6.74 -8.34 3.39
N VAL A 57 -7.33 -9.17 2.54
CA VAL A 57 -8.48 -9.98 2.92
C VAL A 57 -7.94 -10.95 3.96
N GLU A 58 -7.98 -10.54 5.22
CA GLU A 58 -7.61 -11.40 6.33
C GLU A 58 -8.53 -12.62 6.25
N PRO A 59 -8.01 -13.85 6.12
CA PRO A 59 -8.87 -15.02 6.12
C PRO A 59 -9.62 -15.02 7.44
N GLU A 60 -10.94 -15.13 7.38
CA GLU A 60 -11.83 -15.17 8.53
C GLU A 60 -11.30 -16.24 9.50
N HIS A 61 -10.61 -15.81 10.55
CA HIS A 61 -10.03 -16.74 11.52
C HIS A 61 -11.19 -17.44 12.23
N ASP A 62 -11.38 -18.70 11.84
CA ASP A 62 -12.31 -19.66 12.45
C ASP A 62 -12.23 -19.56 13.98
N GLN A 63 -13.31 -19.06 14.58
CA GLN A 63 -13.41 -18.77 16.01
C GLN A 63 -13.82 -20.02 16.82
N THR A 64 -13.31 -21.20 16.43
CA THR A 64 -13.57 -22.50 17.09
C THR A 64 -12.27 -23.09 17.67
N SER A 65 -11.77 -22.51 18.76
CA SER A 65 -11.09 -23.26 19.83
C SER A 65 -10.62 -22.32 20.93
N LYS A 66 -11.55 -21.95 21.82
CA LYS A 66 -11.21 -21.70 23.22
C LYS A 66 -11.92 -22.73 24.08
N ARG A 67 -11.37 -23.95 24.14
CA ARG A 67 -11.66 -24.88 25.24
C ARG A 67 -10.99 -24.32 26.49
N ASN A 68 -11.73 -23.51 27.24
CA ASN A 68 -11.32 -23.08 28.58
C ASN A 68 -11.42 -24.27 29.52
N PHE A 69 -10.27 -24.89 29.82
CA PHE A 69 -10.12 -25.68 31.04
C PHE A 69 -10.19 -24.71 32.22
N THR A 70 -11.36 -24.59 32.84
CA THR A 70 -11.50 -23.97 34.16
C THR A 70 -11.43 -25.06 35.22
N ALA A 71 -10.46 -24.91 36.11
CA ALA A 71 -10.11 -25.80 37.20
C ALA A 71 -11.29 -26.10 38.13
N SER A 72 -11.29 -27.33 38.67
CA SER A 72 -12.20 -27.81 39.70
C SER A 72 -12.35 -26.81 40.87
N PRO A 73 -13.57 -26.54 41.35
CA PRO A 73 -13.75 -25.78 42.59
C PRO A 73 -13.17 -26.58 43.75
N ARG A 74 -12.26 -25.96 44.50
CA ARG A 74 -11.76 -26.48 45.78
C ARG A 74 -12.93 -26.71 46.72
N LEU A 75 -12.92 -27.88 47.32
CA LEU A 75 -13.67 -28.33 48.47
C LEU A 75 -13.73 -27.21 49.53
N ALA A 76 -14.93 -26.65 49.71
CA ALA A 76 -15.30 -25.92 50.91
C ALA A 76 -16.50 -26.66 51.48
N ASP A 77 -16.23 -27.63 52.35
CA ASP A 77 -17.23 -28.11 53.30
C ASP A 77 -16.53 -28.39 54.63
N LEU A 78 -17.15 -27.82 55.66
CA LEU A 78 -16.84 -27.87 57.08
C LEU A 78 -17.27 -29.21 57.68
#